data_AF-E6MZU5-F1
#
_entry.id   AF-E6MZU5-F1
#
_cell.length_a   1.000
_cell.length_b   1.000
_cell.length_c   1.000
_cell.angle_alpha   90.00
_cell.angle_beta   90.00
_cell.angle_gamma   90.00
#
_symmetry.space_group_name_H-M   'P 1'
#
loop_
_entity.id
_entity.type
_entity.pdbx_description
1 polymer ?
#
loop_
_entity_poly.entity_id
_entity_poly.type
_entity_poly.pdbx_seq_one_letter_code
_entity_poly.pdbx_strand_id
1 'polypeptide(L)'
;MRKPFTVPILRRPNIQTVLKQNNNKPTHPIINIPTVGNSDGPTPTDDIQESKVSMTQQIKYKRVLLKLSGESLMGSDPFGINHDTIVQTVGEIAEVVKMGVQVGIVVGGGNIFRGVSAQAGSMDRATADYMGMMATVMNALALKDAFETLGIKARVQSALSMQQIAETYARPKAIQYLEEGKVVIFAAGTGNPFFTTDTAAALRGAEMNCDVMLKATNVDGVYTADPKKDPSATRYETITFDEALLKNLKVMDATAFALCRERKLNIVVFGIAKEGSLKRVITGEDEGTLVHC
;
A
#
# COMPACT_ATOMS: atom_id res chain seq x y z
N MET A 1 39.37 31.77 8.02
CA MET A 1 40.05 30.45 7.97
C MET A 1 39.13 29.40 8.59
N ARG A 2 38.52 28.52 7.78
CA ARG A 2 37.68 27.41 8.25
C ARG A 2 38.47 26.10 8.10
N LYS A 3 38.56 25.29 9.16
CA LYS A 3 39.18 23.94 9.12
C LYS A 3 38.28 22.97 8.34
N PRO A 4 38.84 22.02 7.57
CA PRO A 4 38.04 20.99 6.90
C PRO A 4 37.65 19.88 7.88
N PHE A 5 36.43 19.37 7.70
CA PHE A 5 35.88 18.19 8.36
C PHE A 5 36.39 16.92 7.66
N THR A 6 36.92 15.96 8.42
CA THR A 6 37.35 14.64 7.92
C THR A 6 36.39 13.57 8.44
N VAL A 7 35.83 12.75 7.56
CA VAL A 7 34.96 11.61 7.92
C VAL A 7 35.81 10.33 8.07
N PRO A 8 35.60 9.47 9.08
CA PRO A 8 36.36 8.22 9.21
C PRO A 8 35.83 7.15 8.25
N ILE A 9 36.75 6.47 7.55
CA ILE A 9 36.46 5.32 6.67
C ILE A 9 36.35 4.05 7.54
N LEU A 10 35.15 3.45 7.59
CA LEU A 10 34.92 2.12 8.17
C LEU A 10 35.45 1.03 7.23
N ARG A 11 36.42 0.23 7.68
CA ARG A 11 36.95 -0.95 6.98
C ARG A 11 35.92 -2.09 6.99
N ARG A 12 35.67 -2.69 5.82
CA ARG A 12 34.83 -3.90 5.65
C ARG A 12 35.59 -5.17 6.10
N PRO A 13 34.92 -6.18 6.71
CA PRO A 13 35.53 -7.50 6.95
C PRO A 13 35.57 -8.37 5.68
N ASN A 14 36.59 -9.23 5.60
CA ASN A 14 36.93 -10.12 4.48
C ASN A 14 35.93 -11.28 4.26
N ILE A 15 35.60 -11.54 2.99
CA ILE A 15 34.68 -12.58 2.48
C ILE A 15 35.40 -13.94 2.35
N GLN A 16 35.97 -14.48 3.42
CA GLN A 16 36.57 -15.83 3.38
C GLN A 16 36.17 -16.77 4.53
N THR A 17 35.30 -16.34 5.44
CA THR A 17 34.96 -17.13 6.64
C THR A 17 33.59 -17.83 6.60
N VAL A 18 32.84 -17.78 5.48
CA VAL A 18 31.44 -18.30 5.44
C VAL A 18 31.27 -19.55 4.56
N LEU A 19 32.33 -20.10 3.95
CA LEU A 19 32.23 -21.24 3.02
C LEU A 19 32.79 -22.58 3.55
N LYS A 20 32.68 -22.84 4.85
CA LYS A 20 33.01 -24.17 5.42
C LYS A 20 31.98 -24.59 6.46
N GLN A 21 30.78 -24.97 6.01
CA GLN A 21 29.85 -25.83 6.75
C GLN A 21 28.65 -26.10 5.84
N ASN A 22 28.67 -27.23 5.11
CA ASN A 22 27.50 -28.02 4.72
C ASN A 22 27.92 -29.12 3.75
N ASN A 23 28.48 -30.20 4.29
CA ASN A 23 28.57 -31.50 3.65
C ASN A 23 28.25 -32.56 4.71
N ASN A 24 26.98 -32.98 4.78
CA ASN A 24 26.61 -34.33 5.23
C ASN A 24 25.13 -34.64 4.97
N LYS A 25 24.88 -35.65 4.12
CA LYS A 25 23.62 -36.39 3.98
C LYS A 25 23.68 -37.66 4.83
N PRO A 26 22.54 -38.12 5.38
CA PRO A 26 22.19 -39.56 5.36
C PRO A 26 20.71 -39.78 4.98
N THR A 27 20.37 -40.48 3.90
CA THR A 27 20.01 -41.92 3.79
C THR A 27 18.88 -42.39 4.72
N HIS A 28 17.71 -42.67 4.11
CA HIS A 28 16.51 -43.28 4.70
C HIS A 28 16.67 -44.76 5.04
N PRO A 29 15.98 -45.28 6.07
CA PRO A 29 15.65 -46.69 6.17
C PRO A 29 14.18 -46.98 5.79
N ILE A 30 14.03 -48.05 5.01
CA ILE A 30 12.80 -48.74 4.60
C ILE A 30 12.20 -49.45 5.82
N ILE A 31 10.89 -49.33 6.05
CA ILE A 31 10.16 -50.12 7.06
C ILE A 31 9.10 -51.00 6.37
N ASN A 32 9.16 -52.27 6.76
CA ASN A 32 8.40 -53.42 6.27
C ASN A 32 6.92 -53.38 6.72
N ILE A 33 6.05 -53.87 5.83
CA ILE A 33 4.61 -54.11 6.08
C ILE A 33 4.44 -55.55 6.59
N PRO A 34 3.60 -55.80 7.61
CA PRO A 34 3.00 -57.12 7.81
C PRO A 34 1.49 -57.12 7.49
N THR A 35 1.10 -58.12 6.72
CA THR A 35 -0.28 -58.54 6.41
C THR A 35 -0.86 -59.44 7.51
N VAL A 36 -2.01 -59.10 8.09
CA VAL A 36 -3.01 -59.97 8.76
C VAL A 36 -4.30 -59.11 8.84
N GLY A 37 -5.55 -59.49 8.62
CA GLY A 37 -6.30 -60.73 8.42
C GLY A 37 -7.76 -60.38 8.77
N ASN A 38 -8.75 -60.85 8.00
CA ASN A 38 -10.19 -60.57 8.20
C ASN A 38 -10.76 -61.19 9.49
N SER A 39 -11.63 -60.47 10.18
CA SER A 39 -12.77 -61.04 10.96
C SER A 39 -13.83 -59.98 11.26
N ASP A 40 -15.09 -60.33 10.96
CA ASP A 40 -16.33 -59.55 11.12
C ASP A 40 -16.76 -59.29 12.58
N GLY A 41 -17.44 -58.15 12.81
CA GLY A 41 -18.30 -57.88 13.98
C GLY A 41 -18.46 -56.38 14.31
N PRO A 42 -19.56 -55.96 14.98
CA PRO A 42 -20.57 -55.06 14.40
C PRO A 42 -20.40 -53.57 14.72
N THR A 43 -21.07 -52.75 13.90
CA THR A 43 -21.14 -51.28 13.94
C THR A 43 -21.60 -50.69 15.28
N PRO A 44 -21.08 -49.51 15.62
CA PRO A 44 -21.90 -48.45 16.20
C PRO A 44 -21.77 -47.14 15.41
N THR A 45 -22.93 -46.68 14.94
CA THR A 45 -23.41 -45.30 14.90
C THR A 45 -22.52 -44.20 14.32
N ASP A 46 -23.01 -43.68 13.19
CA ASP A 46 -22.88 -42.32 12.64
C ASP A 46 -22.27 -41.28 13.60
N ASP A 47 -20.98 -41.01 13.41
CA ASP A 47 -20.39 -39.69 13.64
C ASP A 47 -19.60 -39.36 12.37
N ILE A 48 -20.29 -38.78 11.38
CA ILE A 48 -19.64 -38.09 10.27
C ILE A 48 -18.92 -36.91 10.89
N GLN A 49 -17.62 -37.07 11.08
CA GLN A 49 -16.71 -36.00 11.43
C GLN A 49 -16.72 -35.00 10.27
N GLU A 50 -17.59 -34.00 10.36
CA GLU A 50 -17.61 -32.86 9.45
C GLU A 50 -16.20 -32.27 9.40
N SER A 51 -15.65 -32.36 8.21
CA SER A 51 -14.39 -31.77 7.81
C SER A 51 -14.35 -30.30 8.25
N LYS A 52 -13.25 -29.91 8.89
CA LYS A 52 -12.88 -28.49 9.04
C LYS A 52 -12.83 -27.87 7.65
N VAL A 53 -13.93 -27.26 7.22
CA VAL A 53 -13.94 -26.28 6.15
C VAL A 53 -13.01 -25.17 6.62
N SER A 54 -11.81 -25.13 6.06
CA SER A 54 -10.92 -23.99 6.18
C SER A 54 -11.72 -22.78 5.69
N MET A 55 -12.15 -21.92 6.63
CA MET A 55 -12.80 -20.65 6.33
C MET A 55 -11.80 -19.81 5.51
N THR A 56 -11.84 -19.93 4.19
CA THR A 56 -11.16 -18.98 3.31
C THR A 56 -11.83 -17.64 3.52
N GLN A 57 -11.15 -16.74 4.24
CA GLN A 57 -11.69 -15.42 4.52
C GLN A 57 -12.06 -14.72 3.21
N GLN A 58 -13.33 -14.33 3.08
CA GLN A 58 -13.87 -13.81 1.84
C GLN A 58 -13.26 -12.44 1.52
N ILE A 59 -12.67 -12.31 0.34
CA ILE A 59 -12.11 -11.04 -0.16
C ILE A 59 -13.24 -10.24 -0.80
N LYS A 60 -13.55 -9.07 -0.23
CA LYS A 60 -14.57 -8.15 -0.77
C LYS A 60 -14.06 -7.38 -1.99
N TYR A 61 -12.81 -6.91 -1.93
CA TYR A 61 -12.17 -6.13 -3.00
C TYR A 61 -10.97 -6.89 -3.57
N LYS A 62 -11.04 -7.26 -4.84
CA LYS A 62 -10.01 -8.05 -5.55
C LYS A 62 -8.93 -7.19 -6.16
N ARG A 63 -9.28 -5.99 -6.65
CA ARG A 63 -8.34 -5.02 -7.19
C ARG A 63 -8.57 -3.67 -6.54
N VAL A 64 -7.54 -3.15 -5.88
CA VAL A 64 -7.62 -1.90 -5.13
C VAL A 64 -6.54 -0.92 -5.57
N LEU A 65 -6.86 0.37 -5.44
CA LEU A 65 -5.86 1.40 -5.49
C LEU A 65 -5.67 2.01 -4.10
N LEU A 66 -4.51 1.78 -3.49
CA LEU A 66 -4.14 2.34 -2.21
C LEU A 66 -3.41 3.67 -2.39
N LYS A 67 -4.02 4.75 -1.92
CA LYS A 67 -3.38 6.06 -1.82
C LYS A 67 -2.76 6.23 -0.45
N LEU A 68 -1.43 6.35 -0.41
CA LEU A 68 -0.63 6.69 0.77
C LEU A 68 -0.29 8.18 0.76
N SER A 69 -0.31 8.82 1.94
CA SER A 69 0.28 10.15 2.09
C SER A 69 1.81 10.06 2.01
N GLY A 70 2.49 11.14 1.66
CA GLY A 70 3.96 11.14 1.80
C GLY A 70 4.36 11.12 3.27
N GLU A 71 3.61 11.88 4.08
CA GLU A 71 3.79 12.04 5.51
C GLU A 71 3.63 10.74 6.29
N SER A 72 2.87 9.77 5.77
CA SER A 72 2.75 8.46 6.42
C SER A 72 4.04 7.65 6.34
N LEU A 73 5.04 8.08 5.55
CA LEU A 73 6.35 7.43 5.46
C LEU A 73 7.41 8.07 6.38
N MET A 74 7.07 9.13 7.12
CA MET A 74 8.00 9.85 7.99
C MET A 74 8.14 9.20 9.38
N GLY A 75 7.17 8.39 9.81
CA GLY A 75 7.14 7.91 11.18
C GLY A 75 7.18 9.06 12.19
N SER A 76 8.10 8.98 13.15
CA SER A 76 8.39 10.04 14.12
C SER A 76 9.35 11.12 13.59
N ASP A 77 9.91 10.96 12.40
CA ASP A 77 10.92 11.87 11.87
C ASP A 77 10.28 13.18 11.37
N PRO A 78 10.96 14.32 11.49
CA PRO A 78 10.43 15.61 11.04
C PRO A 78 10.42 15.76 9.51
N PHE A 79 11.15 14.91 8.79
CA PHE A 79 11.30 14.96 7.34
C PHE A 79 11.88 13.65 6.79
N GLY A 80 11.60 13.36 5.52
CA GLY A 80 12.28 12.29 4.78
C GLY A 80 11.52 10.97 4.80
N ILE A 81 12.27 9.87 4.80
CA ILE A 81 11.72 8.51 4.70
C ILE A 81 12.25 7.70 5.88
N ASN A 82 11.36 7.27 6.75
CA ASN A 82 11.67 6.43 7.89
C ASN A 82 11.60 4.95 7.49
N HIS A 83 12.70 4.22 7.71
CA HIS A 83 12.81 2.83 7.28
C HIS A 83 11.80 1.91 7.96
N ASP A 84 11.69 1.98 9.29
CA ASP A 84 10.80 1.11 10.07
C ASP A 84 9.33 1.34 9.68
N THR A 85 8.95 2.59 9.46
CA THR A 85 7.61 2.96 9.01
C THR A 85 7.29 2.41 7.61
N ILE A 86 8.26 2.47 6.69
CA ILE A 86 8.11 1.83 5.37
C ILE A 86 7.94 0.32 5.52
N VAL A 87 8.79 -0.34 6.31
CA VAL A 87 8.74 -1.79 6.50
C VAL A 87 7.40 -2.23 7.09
N GLN A 88 6.90 -1.50 8.08
CA GLN A 88 5.57 -1.74 8.66
C GLN A 88 4.46 -1.58 7.61
N THR A 89 4.48 -0.47 6.86
CA THR A 89 3.46 -0.19 5.82
C THR A 89 3.48 -1.26 4.73
N VAL A 90 4.67 -1.68 4.28
CA VAL A 90 4.84 -2.73 3.28
C VAL A 90 4.44 -4.09 3.83
N GLY A 91 4.64 -4.36 5.12
CA GLY A 91 4.15 -5.55 5.82
C GLY A 91 2.64 -5.70 5.72
N GLU A 92 1.88 -4.66 6.09
CA GLU A 92 0.41 -4.62 5.97
C GLU A 92 -0.06 -4.86 4.52
N ILE A 93 0.61 -4.24 3.55
CA ILE A 93 0.28 -4.42 2.13
C ILE A 93 0.65 -5.83 1.66
N ALA A 94 1.76 -6.39 2.13
CA ALA A 94 2.19 -7.73 1.77
C ALA A 94 1.20 -8.80 2.25
N GLU A 95 0.53 -8.61 3.39
CA GLU A 95 -0.53 -9.51 3.84
C GLU A 95 -1.67 -9.60 2.83
N VAL A 96 -2.17 -8.45 2.36
CA VAL A 96 -3.29 -8.44 1.40
C VAL A 96 -2.87 -8.91 0.00
N VAL A 97 -1.64 -8.64 -0.42
CA VAL A 97 -1.09 -9.19 -1.67
C VAL A 97 -1.00 -10.71 -1.60
N LYS A 98 -0.57 -11.28 -0.46
CA LYS A 98 -0.52 -12.75 -0.25
C LYS A 98 -1.90 -13.40 -0.24
N MET A 99 -2.97 -12.64 0.03
CA MET A 99 -4.35 -13.09 -0.12
C MET A 99 -4.81 -13.15 -1.59
N GLY A 100 -4.00 -12.64 -2.53
CA GLY A 100 -4.34 -12.61 -3.96
C GLY A 100 -4.98 -11.30 -4.42
N VAL A 101 -4.96 -10.25 -3.59
CA VAL A 101 -5.46 -8.92 -3.97
C VAL A 101 -4.45 -8.24 -4.91
N GLN A 102 -4.96 -7.67 -5.99
CA GLN A 102 -4.19 -6.88 -6.94
C GLN A 102 -4.09 -5.44 -6.42
N VAL A 103 -2.89 -5.00 -6.07
CA VAL A 103 -2.67 -3.71 -5.38
C VAL A 103 -1.91 -2.73 -6.28
N GLY A 104 -2.60 -1.66 -6.67
CA GLY A 104 -1.97 -0.44 -7.18
C GLY A 104 -1.75 0.55 -6.04
N ILE A 105 -0.64 1.31 -6.07
CA ILE A 105 -0.29 2.29 -5.04
C ILE A 105 -0.05 3.65 -5.68
N VAL A 106 -0.61 4.71 -5.09
CA VAL A 106 -0.18 6.09 -5.32
C VAL A 106 0.36 6.64 -4.01
N VAL A 107 1.55 7.23 -4.03
CA VAL A 107 2.18 7.79 -2.83
C VAL A 107 2.39 9.29 -2.98
N GLY A 108 2.03 10.05 -1.94
CA GLY A 108 2.28 11.49 -1.86
C GLY A 108 3.78 11.81 -1.68
N GLY A 109 4.17 13.08 -1.89
CA GLY A 109 5.56 13.53 -1.78
C GLY A 109 5.80 14.51 -0.62
N GLY A 110 4.80 14.72 0.24
CA GLY A 110 4.81 15.80 1.24
C GLY A 110 5.93 15.68 2.28
N ASN A 111 6.37 14.45 2.59
CA ASN A 111 7.49 14.17 3.48
C ASN A 111 8.85 14.66 2.99
N ILE A 112 9.04 14.80 1.67
CA ILE A 112 10.27 15.30 1.06
C ILE A 112 10.08 16.73 0.52
N PHE A 113 8.90 17.03 -0.01
CA PHE A 113 8.67 18.32 -0.63
C PHE A 113 8.33 19.42 0.37
N ARG A 114 7.56 19.15 1.44
CA ARG A 114 7.17 20.21 2.39
C ARG A 114 8.35 20.80 3.14
N GLY A 115 9.37 20.00 3.45
CA GLY A 115 10.61 20.49 4.06
C GLY A 115 11.39 21.42 3.13
N VAL A 116 11.30 21.20 1.82
CA VAL A 116 11.92 22.05 0.79
C VAL A 116 11.07 23.29 0.52
N SER A 117 9.73 23.18 0.46
CA SER A 117 8.83 24.31 0.21
C SER A 117 8.87 25.37 1.32
N ALA A 118 9.06 24.95 2.58
CA ALA A 118 9.25 25.87 3.70
C ALA A 118 10.49 26.77 3.54
N GLN A 119 11.47 26.35 2.74
CA GLN A 119 12.70 27.09 2.44
C GLN A 119 12.70 27.75 1.05
N ALA A 120 11.70 27.44 0.21
CA ALA A 120 11.70 27.77 -1.22
C ALA A 120 11.17 29.17 -1.58
N GLY A 121 10.77 29.99 -0.61
CA GLY A 121 10.38 31.40 -0.85
C GLY A 121 9.25 31.56 -1.88
N SER A 122 9.44 32.45 -2.85
CA SER A 122 8.47 32.81 -3.93
C SER A 122 8.59 31.92 -5.17
N MET A 123 8.74 30.61 -5.00
CA MET A 123 8.86 29.67 -6.12
C MET A 123 7.58 29.66 -6.97
N ASP A 124 7.74 29.60 -8.29
CA ASP A 124 6.63 29.39 -9.21
C ASP A 124 5.87 28.08 -8.87
N ARG A 125 4.54 28.13 -8.93
CA ARG A 125 3.69 27.02 -8.52
C ARG A 125 3.93 25.77 -9.38
N ALA A 126 4.10 25.91 -10.69
CA ALA A 126 4.31 24.76 -11.55
C ALA A 126 5.66 24.08 -11.25
N THR A 127 6.69 24.87 -10.98
CA THR A 127 8.01 24.38 -10.57
C THR A 127 7.95 23.62 -9.24
N ALA A 128 7.23 24.17 -8.25
CA ALA A 128 6.97 23.52 -6.98
C ALA A 128 6.26 22.17 -7.16
N ASP A 129 5.25 22.10 -8.03
CA ASP A 129 4.53 20.85 -8.28
C ASP A 129 5.42 19.79 -8.97
N TYR A 130 6.34 20.19 -9.88
CA TYR A 130 7.35 19.27 -10.44
C TYR A 130 8.29 18.71 -9.38
N MET A 131 8.75 19.54 -8.44
CA MET A 131 9.55 19.07 -7.31
C MET A 131 8.76 18.12 -6.42
N GLY A 132 7.48 18.40 -6.18
CA GLY A 132 6.55 17.50 -5.50
C GLY A 132 6.39 16.16 -6.22
N MET A 133 6.28 16.17 -7.55
CA MET A 133 6.23 14.95 -8.37
C MET A 133 7.52 14.13 -8.23
N MET A 134 8.69 14.77 -8.24
CA MET A 134 9.96 14.08 -8.01
C MET A 134 10.06 13.46 -6.61
N ALA A 135 9.54 14.13 -5.59
CA ALA A 135 9.44 13.55 -4.25
C ALA A 135 8.57 12.26 -4.23
N THR A 136 7.48 12.21 -5.00
CA THR A 136 6.69 10.97 -5.12
C THR A 136 7.49 9.83 -5.77
N VAL A 137 8.38 10.13 -6.74
CA VAL A 137 9.25 9.13 -7.37
C VAL A 137 10.25 8.57 -6.35
N MET A 138 10.84 9.43 -5.52
CA MET A 138 11.74 8.99 -4.45
C MET A 138 11.05 8.04 -3.47
N ASN A 139 9.83 8.37 -3.03
CA ASN A 139 9.03 7.50 -2.17
C ASN A 139 8.67 6.18 -2.87
N ALA A 140 8.31 6.21 -4.16
CA ALA A 140 7.97 5.02 -4.90
C ALA A 140 9.16 4.04 -5.04
N LEU A 141 10.38 4.55 -5.21
CA LEU A 141 11.59 3.74 -5.23
C LEU A 141 11.88 3.11 -3.86
N ALA A 142 11.71 3.87 -2.78
CA ALA A 142 11.88 3.35 -1.42
C ALA A 142 10.85 2.24 -1.10
N LEU A 143 9.58 2.43 -1.48
CA LEU A 143 8.55 1.41 -1.35
C LEU A 143 8.88 0.16 -2.18
N LYS A 144 9.33 0.33 -3.43
CA LYS A 144 9.72 -0.80 -4.29
C LYS A 144 10.80 -1.66 -3.63
N ASP A 145 11.86 -1.04 -3.11
CA ASP A 145 12.97 -1.72 -2.46
C ASP A 145 12.50 -2.50 -1.22
N ALA A 146 11.64 -1.88 -0.40
CA ALA A 146 11.06 -2.54 0.76
C ALA A 146 10.15 -3.74 0.40
N PHE A 147 9.32 -3.63 -0.65
CA PHE A 147 8.56 -4.78 -1.16
C PHE A 147 9.49 -5.91 -1.61
N GLU A 148 10.55 -5.59 -2.34
CA GLU A 148 11.51 -6.58 -2.84
C GLU A 148 12.25 -7.28 -1.70
N THR A 149 12.55 -6.57 -0.61
CA THR A 149 13.12 -7.15 0.61
C THR A 149 12.18 -8.16 1.29
N LEU A 150 10.86 -7.92 1.23
CA LEU A 150 9.83 -8.86 1.72
C LEU A 150 9.43 -9.95 0.71
N GLY A 151 10.15 -10.06 -0.41
CA GLY A 151 9.89 -11.05 -1.45
C GLY A 151 8.67 -10.74 -2.33
N ILE A 152 8.07 -9.56 -2.20
CA ILE A 152 6.95 -9.11 -3.03
C ILE A 152 7.49 -8.39 -4.25
N LYS A 153 7.05 -8.80 -5.45
CA LYS A 153 7.47 -8.15 -6.68
C LYS A 153 6.71 -6.83 -6.85
N ALA A 154 7.46 -5.72 -6.91
CA ALA A 154 6.91 -4.40 -7.17
C ALA A 154 7.46 -3.79 -8.46
N ARG A 155 6.68 -2.91 -9.11
CA ARG A 155 7.06 -2.15 -10.31
C ARG A 155 6.66 -0.70 -10.14
N VAL A 156 7.60 0.21 -10.41
CA VAL A 156 7.34 1.66 -10.39
C VAL A 156 7.05 2.13 -11.81
N GLN A 157 5.93 2.83 -11.97
CA GLN A 157 5.59 3.53 -13.20
C GLN A 157 5.40 5.02 -12.93
N SER A 158 6.15 5.86 -13.63
CA SER A 158 6.12 7.32 -13.49
C SER A 158 5.28 7.96 -14.58
N ALA A 159 4.46 8.96 -14.21
CA ALA A 159 3.77 9.80 -15.18
C ALA A 159 4.73 10.70 -15.98
N LEU A 160 5.91 11.00 -15.42
CA LEU A 160 7.00 11.69 -16.12
C LEU A 160 7.99 10.66 -16.68
N SER A 161 8.49 10.87 -17.90
CA SER A 161 9.46 9.97 -18.53
C SER A 161 10.83 10.09 -17.88
N MET A 162 11.39 8.98 -17.39
CA MET A 162 12.64 8.95 -16.63
C MET A 162 13.46 7.67 -16.93
N GLN A 163 14.01 7.58 -18.14
CA GLN A 163 14.54 6.34 -18.76
C GLN A 163 15.45 5.46 -17.88
N GLN A 164 16.20 6.02 -16.93
CA GLN A 164 17.12 5.26 -16.07
C GLN A 164 16.57 4.94 -14.67
N ILE A 165 15.44 5.55 -14.28
CA ILE A 165 14.97 5.56 -12.89
C ILE A 165 13.69 4.73 -12.74
N ALA A 166 12.71 4.96 -13.60
CA ALA A 166 11.41 4.32 -13.54
C ALA A 166 10.84 4.13 -14.93
N GLU A 167 10.02 3.10 -15.10
CA GLU A 167 9.29 2.92 -16.35
C GLU A 167 8.29 4.07 -16.52
N THR A 168 8.15 4.57 -17.74
CA THR A 168 7.06 5.50 -18.05
C THR A 168 5.72 4.76 -17.94
N TYR A 169 4.72 5.42 -17.37
CA TYR A 169 3.38 4.87 -17.23
C TYR A 169 2.83 4.40 -18.57
N ALA A 170 2.41 3.14 -18.61
CA ALA A 170 1.76 2.52 -19.75
C ALA A 170 0.63 1.63 -19.23
N ARG A 171 -0.62 2.06 -19.46
CA ARG A 171 -1.82 1.39 -18.93
C ARG A 171 -1.85 -0.13 -19.19
N PRO A 172 -1.61 -0.65 -20.41
CA PRO A 172 -1.66 -2.10 -20.65
C PRO A 172 -0.64 -2.87 -19.81
N LYS A 173 0.54 -2.27 -19.60
CA LYS A 173 1.63 -2.87 -18.83
C LYS A 173 1.34 -2.86 -17.33
N ALA A 174 0.72 -1.79 -16.82
CA ALA A 174 0.26 -1.72 -15.43
C ALA A 174 -0.79 -2.81 -15.13
N ILE A 175 -1.76 -2.98 -16.02
CA ILE A 175 -2.79 -4.03 -15.90
C ILE A 175 -2.14 -5.42 -15.90
N GLN A 176 -1.24 -5.68 -16.85
CA GLN A 176 -0.49 -6.94 -16.91
C GLN A 176 0.25 -7.21 -15.59
N TYR A 177 0.93 -6.22 -15.02
CA TYR A 177 1.62 -6.38 -13.75
C TYR A 177 0.69 -6.70 -12.58
N LEU A 178 -0.47 -6.04 -12.49
CA LEU A 178 -1.48 -6.35 -11.49
C LEU A 178 -2.02 -7.78 -11.66
N GLU A 179 -2.27 -8.21 -12.89
CA GLU A 179 -2.74 -9.58 -13.20
C GLU A 179 -1.71 -10.66 -12.88
N GLU A 180 -0.42 -10.35 -13.02
CA GLU A 180 0.70 -11.20 -12.60
C GLU A 180 0.94 -11.20 -11.08
N GLY A 181 0.10 -10.52 -10.30
CA GLY A 181 0.22 -10.45 -8.83
C GLY A 181 1.35 -9.53 -8.34
N LYS A 182 1.86 -8.64 -9.19
CA LYS A 182 2.87 -7.63 -8.81
C LYS A 182 2.17 -6.41 -8.23
N VAL A 183 2.80 -5.78 -7.25
CA VAL A 183 2.41 -4.44 -6.78
C VAL A 183 2.85 -3.41 -7.83
N VAL A 184 1.94 -2.52 -8.23
CA VAL A 184 2.26 -1.42 -9.15
C VAL A 184 2.22 -0.11 -8.40
N ILE A 185 3.35 0.61 -8.37
CA ILE A 185 3.49 1.90 -7.69
C ILE A 185 3.51 3.00 -8.74
N PHE A 186 2.47 3.83 -8.75
CA PHE A 186 2.33 4.96 -9.64
C PHE A 186 2.96 6.20 -9.00
N ALA A 187 3.94 6.78 -9.70
CA ALA A 187 4.70 7.94 -9.27
C ALA A 187 4.50 9.13 -10.22
N ALA A 188 4.98 10.29 -9.79
CA ALA A 188 4.85 11.58 -10.45
C ALA A 188 3.39 12.04 -10.66
N GLY A 189 2.46 11.58 -9.82
CA GLY A 189 1.07 12.02 -9.83
C GLY A 189 0.39 11.86 -11.19
N THR A 190 -0.25 12.93 -11.67
CA THR A 190 -0.87 13.00 -13.00
C THR A 190 0.13 13.35 -14.11
N GLY A 191 1.38 13.67 -13.75
CA GLY A 191 2.38 14.25 -14.65
C GLY A 191 2.17 15.75 -14.94
N ASN A 192 1.13 16.36 -14.37
CA ASN A 192 0.75 17.74 -14.63
C ASN A 192 0.74 18.56 -13.33
N PRO A 193 1.27 19.80 -13.33
CA PRO A 193 1.08 20.74 -12.23
C PRO A 193 -0.40 21.02 -11.92
N PHE A 194 -0.67 21.61 -10.76
CA PHE A 194 -1.97 22.00 -10.24
C PHE A 194 -2.90 20.85 -9.80
N PHE A 195 -2.47 19.60 -9.96
CA PHE A 195 -3.20 18.42 -9.51
C PHE A 195 -2.60 17.83 -8.23
N THR A 196 -3.46 17.23 -7.41
CA THR A 196 -3.02 16.56 -6.18
C THR A 196 -2.70 15.09 -6.45
N THR A 197 -2.09 14.44 -5.47
CA THR A 197 -1.93 12.97 -5.47
C THR A 197 -3.24 12.22 -5.27
N ASP A 198 -4.26 12.85 -4.68
CA ASP A 198 -5.60 12.26 -4.62
C ASP A 198 -6.23 12.24 -6.02
N THR A 199 -6.01 13.28 -6.85
CA THR A 199 -6.47 13.26 -8.24
C THR A 199 -5.77 12.17 -9.06
N ALA A 200 -4.46 12.01 -8.87
CA ALA A 200 -3.71 10.92 -9.49
C ALA A 200 -4.23 9.54 -9.05
N ALA A 201 -4.60 9.41 -7.77
CA ALA A 201 -5.20 8.19 -7.27
C ALA A 201 -6.55 7.91 -7.93
N ALA A 202 -7.47 8.87 -7.93
CA ALA A 202 -8.76 8.73 -8.62
C ALA A 202 -8.59 8.33 -10.10
N LEU A 203 -7.65 8.97 -10.81
CA LEU A 203 -7.33 8.66 -12.20
C LEU A 203 -6.82 7.22 -12.38
N ARG A 204 -5.78 6.82 -11.64
CA ARG A 204 -5.19 5.48 -11.79
C ARG A 204 -6.15 4.38 -11.33
N GLY A 205 -6.93 4.62 -10.27
CA GLY A 205 -7.94 3.67 -9.81
C GLY A 205 -9.00 3.40 -10.87
N ALA A 206 -9.49 4.45 -11.52
CA ALA A 206 -10.44 4.32 -12.62
C ALA A 206 -9.80 3.62 -13.84
N GLU A 207 -8.59 3.98 -14.24
CA GLU A 207 -7.91 3.38 -15.39
C GLU A 207 -7.60 1.88 -15.18
N MET A 208 -7.28 1.48 -13.96
CA MET A 208 -6.99 0.09 -13.58
C MET A 208 -8.26 -0.74 -13.32
N ASN A 209 -9.45 -0.14 -13.40
CA ASN A 209 -10.72 -0.78 -13.02
C ASN A 209 -10.66 -1.36 -11.60
N CYS A 210 -10.19 -0.57 -10.64
CA CYS A 210 -10.20 -0.97 -9.23
C CYS A 210 -11.64 -1.05 -8.72
N ASP A 211 -11.90 -2.03 -7.85
CA ASP A 211 -13.18 -2.19 -7.16
C ASP A 211 -13.43 -1.02 -6.18
N VAL A 212 -12.35 -0.49 -5.61
CA VAL A 212 -12.38 0.61 -4.65
C VAL A 212 -11.04 1.37 -4.64
N MET A 213 -11.10 2.67 -4.36
CA MET A 213 -9.94 3.48 -3.99
C MET A 213 -9.82 3.58 -2.47
N LEU A 214 -8.70 3.12 -1.92
CA LEU A 214 -8.43 3.16 -0.49
C LEU A 214 -7.58 4.40 -0.18
N LYS A 215 -8.12 5.33 0.61
CA LYS A 215 -7.40 6.53 1.03
C LYS A 215 -6.91 6.37 2.47
N ALA A 216 -5.63 6.06 2.62
CA ALA A 216 -4.97 5.96 3.92
C ALA A 216 -4.76 7.36 4.52
N THR A 217 -5.26 7.56 5.74
CA THR A 217 -5.15 8.83 6.47
C THR A 217 -4.67 8.63 7.90
N ASN A 218 -4.36 9.75 8.58
CA ASN A 218 -4.03 9.77 10.00
C ASN A 218 -5.27 9.73 10.92
N VAL A 219 -6.45 9.97 10.36
CA VAL A 219 -7.74 9.71 11.00
C VAL A 219 -8.32 8.44 10.40
N ASP A 220 -9.20 7.78 11.14
CA ASP A 220 -9.79 6.49 10.80
C ASP A 220 -11.10 6.59 10.02
N GLY A 221 -11.40 7.73 9.40
CA GLY A 221 -12.61 7.89 8.58
C GLY A 221 -12.94 9.34 8.24
N VAL A 222 -14.14 9.52 7.71
CA VAL A 222 -14.77 10.83 7.50
C VAL A 222 -15.65 11.13 8.70
N TYR A 223 -15.53 12.35 9.21
CA TYR A 223 -16.21 12.81 10.43
C TYR A 223 -17.13 14.00 10.14
N THR A 224 -18.11 14.24 11.02
CA THR A 224 -18.97 15.43 10.99
C THR A 224 -18.19 16.74 11.17
N ALA A 225 -17.10 16.70 11.94
CA ALA A 225 -16.17 17.81 12.17
C ALA A 225 -14.74 17.26 12.34
N ASP A 226 -13.75 18.13 12.49
CA ASP A 226 -12.36 17.70 12.78
C ASP A 226 -12.29 17.07 14.19
N PRO A 227 -12.08 15.74 14.32
CA PRO A 227 -12.14 15.06 15.63
C PRO A 227 -11.01 15.48 16.57
N LYS A 228 -9.97 16.17 16.07
CA LYS A 228 -8.91 16.73 16.91
C LYS A 228 -9.30 18.06 17.54
N LYS A 229 -10.33 18.73 17.03
CA LYS A 229 -10.79 20.06 17.46
C LYS A 229 -12.16 20.04 18.09
N ASP A 230 -13.03 19.13 17.64
CA ASP A 230 -14.39 18.99 18.09
C ASP A 230 -14.60 17.60 18.73
N PRO A 231 -14.73 17.51 20.06
CA PRO A 231 -14.98 16.25 20.76
C PRO A 231 -16.34 15.61 20.42
N SER A 232 -17.28 16.37 19.83
CA SER A 232 -18.58 15.85 19.39
C SER A 232 -18.55 15.27 17.98
N ALA A 233 -17.41 15.31 17.30
CA ALA A 233 -17.25 14.77 15.97
C ALA A 233 -17.54 13.26 15.93
N THR A 234 -18.49 12.86 15.11
CA THR A 234 -18.88 11.46 14.92
C THR A 234 -18.41 10.97 13.56
N ARG A 235 -17.81 9.78 13.52
CA ARG A 235 -17.38 9.10 12.29
C ARG A 235 -18.61 8.60 11.52
N TYR A 236 -18.61 8.75 10.21
CA TYR A 236 -19.56 8.08 9.33
C TYR A 236 -19.08 6.65 9.04
N GLU A 237 -19.97 5.65 9.09
CA GLU A 237 -19.67 4.31 8.57
C GLU A 237 -19.77 4.30 7.03
N THR A 238 -20.87 4.84 6.51
CA THR A 238 -21.11 5.01 5.08
C THR A 238 -21.63 6.41 4.79
N ILE A 239 -21.32 6.94 3.61
CA ILE A 239 -21.91 8.19 3.12
C ILE A 239 -21.94 8.20 1.59
N THR A 240 -22.96 8.80 0.99
CA THR A 240 -22.97 8.95 -0.48
C THR A 240 -22.08 10.10 -0.94
N PHE A 241 -21.65 10.08 -2.21
CA PHE A 241 -20.94 11.20 -2.81
C PHE A 241 -21.74 12.52 -2.70
N ASP A 242 -23.05 12.45 -2.90
CA ASP A 242 -23.93 13.63 -2.90
C ASP A 242 -24.12 14.20 -1.50
N GLU A 243 -24.29 13.35 -0.48
CA GLU A 243 -24.35 13.80 0.92
C GLU A 243 -23.05 14.42 1.38
N ALA A 244 -21.91 13.85 1.01
CA ALA A 244 -20.60 14.39 1.37
C ALA A 244 -20.39 15.79 0.75
N LEU A 245 -20.87 16.02 -0.49
CA LEU A 245 -20.85 17.35 -1.13
C LEU A 245 -21.80 18.33 -0.42
N LEU A 246 -23.04 17.93 -0.19
CA LEU A 246 -24.05 18.76 0.48
C LEU A 246 -23.60 19.19 1.88
N LYS A 247 -22.94 18.29 2.62
CA LYS A 247 -22.39 18.54 3.95
C LYS A 247 -21.00 19.16 3.94
N ASN A 248 -20.42 19.44 2.75
CA ASN A 248 -19.09 20.01 2.58
C ASN A 248 -17.98 19.26 3.35
N LEU A 249 -18.05 17.92 3.34
CA LEU A 249 -17.09 17.07 4.06
C LEU A 249 -15.77 16.99 3.31
N LYS A 250 -14.65 17.13 4.04
CA LYS A 250 -13.31 17.10 3.47
C LYS A 250 -12.79 15.67 3.29
N VAL A 251 -13.26 14.98 2.25
CA VAL A 251 -12.79 13.63 1.90
C VAL A 251 -11.46 13.68 1.14
N MET A 252 -11.41 14.46 0.07
CA MET A 252 -10.25 14.75 -0.80
C MET A 252 -10.49 16.08 -1.54
N ASP A 253 -9.60 16.50 -2.44
CA ASP A 253 -9.85 17.67 -3.27
C ASP A 253 -11.05 17.46 -4.22
N ALA A 254 -11.71 18.56 -4.59
CA ALA A 254 -12.94 18.53 -5.38
C ALA A 254 -12.76 17.84 -6.75
N THR A 255 -11.59 17.99 -7.38
CA THR A 255 -11.30 17.37 -8.68
C THR A 255 -11.22 15.86 -8.56
N ALA A 256 -10.47 15.34 -7.58
CA ALA A 256 -10.39 13.92 -7.30
C ALA A 256 -11.75 13.33 -6.93
N PHE A 257 -12.52 14.05 -6.10
CA PHE A 257 -13.83 13.61 -5.65
C PHE A 257 -14.83 13.51 -6.80
N ALA A 258 -14.88 14.53 -7.66
CA ALA A 258 -15.72 14.53 -8.86
C ALA A 258 -15.36 13.37 -9.80
N LEU A 259 -14.07 13.13 -10.03
CA LEU A 259 -13.60 12.04 -10.88
C LEU A 259 -14.03 10.66 -10.34
N CYS A 260 -13.91 10.42 -9.03
CA CYS A 260 -14.40 9.18 -8.40
C CYS A 260 -15.91 9.01 -8.59
N ARG A 261 -16.70 10.06 -8.33
CA ARG A 261 -18.16 10.06 -8.50
C ARG A 261 -18.57 9.76 -9.93
N GLU A 262 -17.98 10.43 -10.92
CA GLU A 262 -18.29 10.25 -12.34
C GLU A 262 -17.94 8.84 -12.85
N ARG A 263 -16.85 8.27 -12.32
CA ARG A 263 -16.40 6.92 -12.68
C ARG A 263 -17.00 5.82 -11.81
N LYS A 264 -17.87 6.16 -10.87
CA LYS A 264 -18.46 5.24 -9.88
C LYS A 264 -17.40 4.44 -9.11
N LEU A 265 -16.27 5.08 -8.85
CA LEU A 265 -15.17 4.51 -8.08
C LEU A 265 -15.39 4.85 -6.61
N ASN A 266 -15.92 3.88 -5.86
CA ASN A 266 -16.11 4.03 -4.42
C ASN A 266 -14.78 4.28 -3.70
N ILE A 267 -14.86 4.96 -2.56
CA ILE A 267 -13.69 5.33 -1.75
C ILE A 267 -13.86 4.74 -0.36
N VAL A 268 -12.81 4.16 0.21
CA VAL A 268 -12.76 3.88 1.65
C VAL A 268 -11.68 4.76 2.28
N VAL A 269 -12.08 5.62 3.22
CA VAL A 269 -11.15 6.44 4.01
C VAL A 269 -10.91 5.73 5.33
N PHE A 270 -9.66 5.39 5.63
CA PHE A 270 -9.32 4.59 6.82
C PHE A 270 -7.96 4.99 7.40
N GLY A 271 -7.71 4.56 8.64
CA GLY A 271 -6.50 4.88 9.39
C GLY A 271 -5.43 3.81 9.19
N ILE A 272 -4.32 4.14 8.51
CA ILE A 272 -3.26 3.17 8.19
C ILE A 272 -2.40 2.75 9.38
N ALA A 273 -2.36 3.58 10.44
CA ALA A 273 -1.55 3.30 11.63
C ALA A 273 -2.11 2.15 12.48
N LYS A 274 -3.39 1.80 12.30
CA LYS A 274 -4.05 0.71 13.03
C LYS A 274 -3.70 -0.61 12.37
N GLU A 275 -3.03 -1.49 13.12
CA GLU A 275 -2.62 -2.81 12.64
C GLU A 275 -3.82 -3.61 12.08
N GLY A 276 -3.60 -4.26 10.94
CA GLY A 276 -4.59 -5.04 10.21
C GLY A 276 -5.74 -4.23 9.61
N SER A 277 -5.71 -2.88 9.67
CA SER A 277 -6.78 -2.04 9.12
C SER A 277 -6.99 -2.26 7.63
N LEU A 278 -5.91 -2.32 6.87
CA LEU A 278 -5.98 -2.57 5.43
C LEU A 278 -6.65 -3.92 5.15
N LYS A 279 -6.26 -4.97 5.88
CA LYS A 279 -6.85 -6.30 5.75
C LYS A 279 -8.36 -6.28 6.05
N ARG A 280 -8.79 -5.62 7.14
CA ARG A 280 -10.21 -5.49 7.51
C ARG A 280 -11.03 -4.77 6.44
N VAL A 281 -10.47 -3.71 5.84
CA VAL A 281 -11.11 -3.04 4.70
C VAL A 281 -11.26 -3.99 3.51
N ILE A 282 -10.21 -4.75 3.18
CA ILE A 282 -10.21 -5.74 2.07
C ILE A 282 -11.22 -6.87 2.27
N THR A 283 -11.40 -7.34 3.51
CA THR A 283 -12.34 -8.40 3.87
C THR A 283 -13.77 -7.90 4.09
N GLY A 284 -13.97 -6.58 4.09
CA GLY A 284 -15.28 -5.96 4.20
C GLY A 284 -15.81 -5.81 5.63
N GLU A 285 -14.93 -5.89 6.62
CA GLU A 285 -15.23 -5.58 8.01
C GLU A 285 -15.49 -4.06 8.19
N ASP A 286 -16.08 -3.66 9.33
CA ASP A 286 -16.27 -2.24 9.67
C ASP A 286 -14.92 -1.61 10.02
N GLU A 287 -14.29 -1.02 9.01
CA GLU A 287 -13.07 -0.24 9.13
C GLU A 287 -13.14 0.95 8.16
N GLY A 288 -12.99 2.16 8.70
CA GLY A 288 -13.06 3.37 7.88
C GLY A 288 -14.46 3.76 7.45
N THR A 289 -14.54 4.81 6.64
CA THR A 289 -15.79 5.27 6.03
C THR A 289 -15.84 4.90 4.57
N LEU A 290 -16.91 4.23 4.15
CA LEU A 290 -17.21 4.01 2.73
C LEU A 290 -17.94 5.21 2.14
N VAL A 291 -17.33 5.87 1.16
CA VAL A 291 -17.97 6.87 0.29
C VAL A 291 -18.38 6.20 -1.02
N HIS A 292 -19.67 6.23 -1.35
CA HIS A 292 -20.20 5.47 -2.48
C HIS A 292 -21.22 6.26 -3.32
N CYS A 293 -21.48 5.76 -4.53
CA CYS A 293 -22.55 6.26 -5.39
C CYS A 293 -23.94 5.82 -4.92
#